data_AF-A0A960XI11-F1
#
_entry.id   AF-A0A960XI11-F1
#
_cell.length_a   1.000
_cell.length_b   1.000
_cell.length_c   1.000
_cell.angle_alpha   90.00
_cell.angle_beta   90.00
_cell.angle_gamma   90.00
#
_symmetry.space_group_name_H-M   'P 1'
#
loop_
_entity.id
_entity.type
_entity.pdbx_description
1 polymer ?
#
loop_
_entity_poly.entity_id
_entity_poly.type
_entity_poly.pdbx_seq_one_letter_code
_entity_poly.pdbx_strand_id
1 'polypeptide(L)'
;MAANTKQSSSLSSQLAVAAALLVFAVLVYIIYGGKASKKPFVPPVDNPPPTAATLRAQEAEVLSTYGWVDKDKGIVRVPVEKAIELVVKEQNK
;
A
#
# COMPACT_ATOMS: atom_id res chain seq x y z
N MET A 1 41.37 -30.01 32.09
CA MET A 1 41.90 -28.64 31.96
C MET A 1 41.91 -28.28 30.48
N ALA A 2 41.15 -27.26 30.11
CA ALA A 2 40.80 -26.91 28.73
C ALA A 2 41.97 -26.25 27.98
N ALA A 3 42.34 -26.80 26.82
CA ALA A 3 43.23 -26.14 25.87
C ALA A 3 42.38 -25.38 24.85
N ASN A 4 42.28 -24.07 25.08
CA ASN A 4 41.58 -23.10 24.26
C ASN A 4 42.22 -23.02 22.86
N THR A 5 41.52 -23.50 21.85
CA THR A 5 41.96 -23.48 20.46
C THR A 5 41.89 -22.06 19.92
N LYS A 6 43.05 -21.53 19.56
CA LYS A 6 43.26 -20.17 19.07
C LYS A 6 42.38 -19.89 17.84
N GLN A 7 41.34 -19.11 18.06
CA GLN A 7 40.39 -18.58 17.09
C GLN A 7 41.08 -17.63 16.11
N SER A 8 41.75 -18.16 15.09
CA SER A 8 42.42 -17.41 14.02
C SER A 8 41.56 -17.24 12.76
N SER A 9 40.24 -17.34 12.85
CA SER A 9 39.31 -17.29 11.71
C SER A 9 38.61 -15.93 11.51
N SER A 10 39.16 -14.84 12.08
CA SER A 10 38.53 -13.52 11.97
C SER A 10 38.66 -12.89 10.58
N LEU A 11 39.78 -13.07 9.87
CA LEU A 11 40.04 -12.34 8.62
C LEU A 11 39.39 -12.98 7.37
N SER A 12 39.37 -14.30 7.27
CA SER A 12 38.80 -15.03 6.12
C SER A 12 37.27 -15.06 6.14
N SER A 13 36.67 -15.16 7.34
CA SER A 13 35.21 -15.12 7.49
C SER A 13 34.65 -13.71 7.25
N GLN A 14 35.35 -12.66 7.71
CA GLN A 14 34.97 -11.27 7.44
C GLN A 14 34.97 -10.95 5.95
N LEU A 15 35.96 -11.47 5.20
CA LEU A 15 36.02 -11.27 3.75
C LEU A 15 34.84 -11.95 3.03
N ALA A 16 34.46 -13.16 3.48
CA ALA A 16 33.30 -13.86 2.94
C ALA A 16 31.98 -13.14 3.23
N VAL A 17 31.81 -12.63 4.46
CA VAL A 17 30.61 -11.88 4.86
C VAL A 17 30.52 -10.55 4.10
N ALA A 18 31.62 -9.80 3.98
CA ALA A 18 31.66 -8.55 3.23
C ALA A 18 31.35 -8.76 1.74
N ALA A 19 31.89 -9.82 1.14
CA ALA A 19 31.58 -10.19 -0.24
C ALA A 19 30.10 -10.57 -0.40
N ALA A 20 29.53 -11.35 0.52
CA ALA A 20 28.12 -11.71 0.49
C ALA A 20 27.20 -10.48 0.63
N LEU A 21 27.55 -9.54 1.52
CA LEU A 21 26.82 -8.27 1.67
C LEU A 21 26.92 -7.39 0.43
N LEU A 22 28.09 -7.32 -0.22
CA LEU A 22 28.25 -6.59 -1.48
C LEU A 22 27.42 -7.21 -2.60
N VAL A 23 27.45 -8.53 -2.75
CA VAL A 23 26.62 -9.23 -3.74
C VAL A 23 25.13 -8.99 -3.46
N PHE A 24 24.72 -9.07 -2.19
CA PHE A 24 23.34 -8.78 -1.80
C PHE A 24 22.96 -7.32 -2.08
N ALA A 25 23.82 -6.36 -1.76
CA ALA A 25 23.58 -4.94 -2.03
C ALA A 25 23.49 -4.66 -3.54
N VAL A 26 24.31 -5.31 -4.37
CA VAL A 26 24.23 -5.22 -5.84
C VAL A 26 22.93 -5.84 -6.35
N LEU A 27 22.52 -6.98 -5.80
CA LEU A 27 21.29 -7.67 -6.19
C LEU A 27 20.06 -6.84 -5.80
N VAL A 28 20.06 -6.23 -4.60
CA VAL A 28 19.07 -5.24 -4.16
C VAL A 28 19.08 -4.03 -5.10
N TYR A 29 20.24 -3.50 -5.45
CA TYR A 29 20.35 -2.36 -6.36
C TYR A 29 19.79 -2.67 -7.75
N ILE A 30 20.00 -3.88 -8.28
CA ILE A 30 19.46 -4.29 -9.58
C ILE A 30 17.94 -4.50 -9.52
N ILE A 31 17.43 -5.12 -8.46
CA ILE A 31 15.99 -5.42 -8.31
C ILE A 31 15.19 -4.16 -7.99
N TYR A 32 15.69 -3.34 -7.05
CA TYR A 32 14.99 -2.14 -6.56
C TYR A 32 15.40 -0.86 -7.28
N GLY A 33 16.45 -0.87 -8.11
CA GLY A 33 16.89 0.26 -8.93
C GLY A 33 15.95 0.65 -10.07
N GLY A 34 14.73 0.09 -10.08
CA GLY A 34 13.53 0.56 -10.76
C GLY A 34 13.78 1.51 -11.93
N LYS A 35 14.07 0.95 -13.12
CA LYS A 35 14.01 1.74 -14.35
C LYS A 35 12.58 2.22 -14.52
N ALA A 36 12.40 3.54 -14.60
CA ALA A 36 11.11 4.20 -14.75
C ALA A 36 10.27 3.48 -15.81
N SER A 37 9.15 2.89 -15.38
CA SER A 37 8.19 2.26 -16.27
C SER A 37 7.76 3.32 -17.29
N LYS A 38 8.20 3.16 -18.53
CA LYS A 38 7.66 3.94 -19.64
C LYS A 38 6.17 3.62 -19.66
N LYS A 39 5.34 4.60 -19.29
CA LYS A 39 3.90 4.44 -19.38
C LYS A 39 3.60 4.00 -20.82
N PRO A 40 2.85 2.91 -21.02
CA PRO A 40 2.48 2.51 -22.37
C PRO A 40 1.81 3.71 -23.04
N PHE A 41 2.15 3.94 -24.30
CA PHE A 41 1.48 4.96 -25.10
C PHE A 41 0.01 4.55 -25.22
N VAL A 42 -0.87 5.29 -24.53
CA VAL A 42 -2.31 5.16 -24.68
C VAL A 42 -2.71 6.25 -25.68
N PRO A 43 -3.23 5.90 -26.86
CA PRO A 43 -3.70 6.91 -27.81
C PRO A 43 -4.76 7.78 -27.14
N PRO A 44 -4.86 9.07 -27.49
CA PRO A 44 -5.94 9.92 -26.99
C PRO A 44 -7.30 9.28 -27.29
N VAL A 45 -8.06 9.00 -26.25
CA VAL A 45 -9.45 8.54 -26.33
C VAL A 45 -10.30 9.72 -25.91
N ASP A 46 -11.40 10.00 -26.62
CA ASP A 46 -12.27 11.14 -26.33
C ASP A 46 -12.81 11.13 -24.89
N ASN A 47 -13.05 9.94 -24.34
CA ASN A 47 -13.44 9.72 -22.94
C ASN A 47 -12.52 8.68 -22.28
N PRO A 48 -11.37 9.07 -21.71
CA PRO A 48 -10.52 8.13 -20.99
C PRO A 48 -11.25 7.61 -19.75
N PRO A 49 -11.06 6.33 -19.38
CA PRO A 49 -11.63 5.81 -18.14
C PRO A 49 -11.08 6.61 -16.95
N PRO A 50 -11.90 6.83 -15.90
CA PRO A 50 -11.47 7.54 -14.71
C PRO A 50 -10.27 6.85 -14.08
N THR A 51 -9.30 7.65 -13.64
CA THR A 51 -8.14 7.16 -12.90
C THR A 51 -8.54 6.56 -11.56
N ALA A 52 -7.69 5.72 -10.99
CA ALA A 52 -7.89 5.19 -9.63
C ALA A 52 -8.08 6.31 -8.58
N ALA A 53 -7.37 7.43 -8.72
CA ALA A 53 -7.50 8.57 -7.80
C ALA A 53 -8.87 9.24 -7.91
N THR A 54 -9.37 9.43 -9.14
CA THR A 54 -10.71 10.00 -9.36
C THR A 54 -11.81 9.08 -8.85
N LEU A 55 -11.68 7.76 -9.03
CA LEU A 55 -12.63 6.79 -8.49
C LEU A 55 -12.65 6.82 -6.96
N ARG A 56 -11.47 6.81 -6.33
CA ARG A 56 -11.33 6.93 -4.86
C ARG A 56 -11.97 8.21 -4.32
N ALA A 57 -11.82 9.32 -5.03
CA ALA A 57 -12.44 10.60 -4.64
C ALA A 57 -13.97 10.55 -4.72
N GLN A 58 -14.52 9.98 -5.80
CA GLN A 58 -15.97 9.80 -5.95
C GLN A 58 -16.55 8.87 -4.87
N GLU A 59 -15.87 7.77 -4.58
CA GLU A 59 -16.24 6.85 -3.50
C GLU A 59 -16.23 7.56 -2.14
N ALA A 60 -15.19 8.34 -1.84
CA ALA A 60 -15.08 9.10 -0.60
C ALA A 60 -16.19 10.15 -0.45
N GLU A 61 -16.53 10.84 -1.53
CA GLU A 61 -17.66 11.78 -1.55
C GLU A 61 -18.98 11.07 -1.27
N VAL A 62 -19.22 9.93 -1.92
CA VAL A 62 -20.42 9.11 -1.68
C VAL A 62 -20.52 8.64 -0.22
N LEU A 63 -19.42 8.20 0.39
CA LEU A 63 -19.42 7.66 1.75
C LEU A 63 -19.56 8.74 2.83
N SER A 64 -19.15 9.97 2.53
CA SER A 64 -19.13 11.10 3.48
C SER A 64 -20.35 12.03 3.38
N THR A 65 -21.17 11.88 2.34
CA THR A 65 -22.29 12.77 2.08
C THR A 65 -23.64 12.07 2.11
N TYR A 66 -24.65 12.81 2.56
CA TYR A 66 -26.04 12.40 2.44
C TYR A 66 -26.46 12.37 0.98
N GLY A 67 -27.35 11.44 0.65
CA GLY A 67 -27.90 11.35 -0.69
C GLY A 67 -29.24 10.64 -0.70
N TRP A 68 -30.00 10.81 -1.77
CA TRP A 68 -31.20 10.03 -2.01
C TRP A 68 -30.83 8.76 -2.77
N VAL A 69 -31.27 7.60 -2.28
CA VAL A 69 -31.15 6.33 -3.02
C VAL A 69 -32.40 6.14 -3.87
N ASP A 70 -33.57 6.35 -3.26
CA ASP A 70 -34.88 6.30 -3.92
C ASP A 70 -35.78 7.34 -3.26
N LYS A 71 -36.03 8.44 -3.97
CA LYS A 71 -36.83 9.56 -3.45
C LYS A 71 -38.29 9.18 -3.27
N ASP A 72 -38.84 8.40 -4.19
CA ASP A 72 -40.24 8.03 -4.20
C ASP A 72 -40.57 7.08 -3.05
N LYS A 73 -39.62 6.21 -2.69
CA LYS A 73 -39.74 5.33 -1.52
C LYS A 73 -39.25 5.94 -0.21
N GLY A 74 -38.75 7.18 -0.23
CA GLY A 74 -38.23 7.84 0.97
C GLY A 74 -36.90 7.27 1.48
N ILE A 75 -36.13 6.57 0.65
CA ILE A 75 -34.88 5.90 1.05
C ILE A 75 -33.70 6.86 0.86
N VAL A 76 -33.05 7.20 1.97
CA VAL A 76 -31.86 8.06 2.02
C VAL A 76 -30.60 7.28 2.38
N ARG A 77 -29.49 7.69 1.78
CA ARG A 77 -28.13 7.31 2.19
C ARG A 77 -27.66 8.26 3.28
N VAL A 78 -27.17 7.69 4.37
CA VAL A 78 -26.53 8.39 5.49
C VAL A 78 -25.01 8.22 5.37
N PRO A 79 -24.19 9.26 5.66
CA PRO A 79 -22.75 9.12 5.76
C PRO A 79 -22.36 8.00 6.73
N VAL A 80 -21.32 7.23 6.37
CA VAL A 80 -20.93 6.03 7.14
C VAL A 80 -20.61 6.37 8.60
N GLU A 81 -19.88 7.47 8.83
CA GLU A 81 -19.57 7.95 10.19
C GLU A 81 -20.83 8.15 11.04
N LYS A 82 -21.87 8.74 10.45
CA LYS A 82 -23.15 8.97 11.13
C LYS A 82 -23.94 7.70 11.34
N ALA A 83 -23.91 6.77 10.38
CA ALA A 83 -24.54 5.46 10.56
C ALA A 83 -23.92 4.72 11.74
N ILE A 84 -22.59 4.73 11.88
CA ILE A 84 -21.90 4.10 13.02
C ILE A 84 -22.34 4.75 14.34
N GLU A 85 -22.32 6.09 14.43
CA GLU A 85 -22.76 6.80 15.64
C GLU A 85 -24.19 6.44 16.05
N LEU A 86 -25.10 6.31 15.09
CA LEU A 86 -26.50 5.98 15.33
C LEU A 86 -26.66 4.55 15.82
N VAL A 87 -26.00 3.58 15.17
CA VAL A 87 -26.04 2.17 15.57
C VAL A 87 -25.49 1.97 16.99
N VAL A 88 -24.38 2.62 17.31
CA VAL A 88 -23.80 2.55 18.66
C VAL A 88 -24.76 3.14 19.71
N LYS A 89 -25.45 4.24 19.38
CA LYS A 89 -26.46 4.83 20.28
C LYS A 89 -27.66 3.90 20.48
N GLU A 90 -28.12 3.21 19.43
CA GLU A 90 -29.23 2.26 19.51
C GLU A 90 -28.89 1.04 20.36
N GLN A 91 -27.64 0.53 20.29
CA GLN A 91 -27.20 -0.62 21.08
C GLN A 91 -27.00 -0.32 22.57
N ASN A 92 -26.80 0.95 22.95
CA ASN A 92 -26.57 1.36 24.34
C ASN A 92 -27.87 1.77 25.07
N LYS A 93 -29.03 1.38 24.55
CA LYS A 93 -30.35 1.68 25.10
C LYS A 93 -31.04 0.43 25.62
#